data_AF-A0A2T0SFI3-F1
#
_entry.id   AF-A0A2T0SFI3-F1
#
_cell.length_a   1.000
_cell.length_b   1.000
_cell.length_c   1.000
_cell.angle_alpha   90.00
_cell.angle_beta   90.00
_cell.angle_gamma   90.00
#
_symmetry.space_group_name_H-M   'P 1'
#
loop_
_entity.id
_entity.type
_entity.pdbx_description
1 polymer ?
#
loop_
_entity_poly.entity_id
_entity_poly.type
_entity_poly.pdbx_seq_one_letter_code
_entity_poly.pdbx_strand_id
1 'polypeptide(L)'
;MTTTGREVAEWAAPVGEGAPAPAAGRSGFVSGAAVGLALLAGFGLGRVTGTGGAQPAPAPSAGYVQYMAGSPAPGGATAAHVHAGSGAAAVTGPAVGGFARTASGLTLAPRATTFAAGRRQAFAFRITAAGGAPVTTYTPVHDKLLHLAVIRRDLTGYRHVHPVMAPDGTWSIDLTLAGPGSYRAVADFTAILGGQQIAAVLGTDLTVPGAYRPVALPAPATTATVDGFTARFTGTPRTDTTQPLLMSVTGPDGKPAALEPYLGAYGHLVVFREGDLGYVHVHPEPQPVAGAVKFWLAAPGPGRYRMFFDFQVAGRVRTAAFTAAVA
;
A
#
# COMPACT_ATOMS: atom_id res chain seq x y z
N MET A 1 -0.13 -17.11 -38.04
CA MET A 1 -1.17 -17.04 -36.99
C MET A 1 -0.55 -16.50 -35.73
N THR A 2 -0.93 -15.30 -35.30
CA THR A 2 -0.46 -14.65 -34.07
C THR A 2 -1.45 -13.54 -33.73
N THR A 3 -2.47 -13.87 -32.94
CA THR A 3 -3.62 -12.96 -32.70
C THR A 3 -3.32 -12.00 -31.56
N THR A 4 -3.35 -10.69 -31.83
CA THR A 4 -3.03 -9.66 -30.85
C THR A 4 -4.24 -9.34 -29.97
N GLY A 5 -4.20 -9.70 -28.69
CA GLY A 5 -5.21 -9.28 -27.71
C GLY A 5 -5.11 -7.79 -27.39
N ARG A 6 -6.08 -6.99 -27.87
CA ARG A 6 -6.29 -5.61 -27.40
C ARG A 6 -7.33 -5.63 -26.28
N GLU A 7 -6.97 -5.10 -25.12
CA GLU A 7 -7.93 -4.84 -24.05
C GLU A 7 -8.61 -3.48 -24.28
N VAL A 8 -9.94 -3.45 -24.28
CA VAL A 8 -10.76 -2.25 -24.37
C VAL A 8 -11.74 -2.23 -23.18
N ALA A 9 -11.74 -1.13 -22.43
CA ALA A 9 -12.57 -0.94 -21.25
C ALA A 9 -13.57 0.19 -21.52
N GLU A 10 -14.77 -0.18 -21.96
CA GLU A 10 -15.87 0.73 -22.23
C GLU A 10 -16.69 1.00 -20.96
N TRP A 11 -17.24 2.21 -20.80
CA TRP A 11 -17.90 2.68 -19.56
C TRP A 11 -19.40 2.93 -19.79
N ALA A 12 -20.23 2.59 -18.79
CA ALA A 12 -21.66 2.89 -18.77
C ALA A 12 -22.09 3.52 -17.42
N ALA A 13 -23.17 4.31 -17.46
CA ALA A 13 -23.68 5.12 -16.36
C ALA A 13 -25.04 4.59 -15.80
N PRO A 14 -25.56 5.08 -14.66
CA PRO A 14 -26.45 4.28 -13.80
C PRO A 14 -27.96 4.52 -13.96
N VAL A 15 -28.72 3.50 -13.54
CA VAL A 15 -30.16 3.45 -13.19
C VAL A 15 -30.27 2.39 -12.07
N GLY A 16 -31.16 2.38 -11.08
CA GLY A 16 -32.23 3.28 -10.60
C GLY A 16 -32.79 2.73 -9.27
N GLU A 17 -33.69 3.43 -8.59
CA GLU A 17 -34.10 3.10 -7.21
C GLU A 17 -34.99 1.84 -7.06
N GLY A 18 -34.99 1.24 -5.86
CA GLY A 18 -35.93 0.19 -5.46
C GLY A 18 -35.74 -0.32 -4.03
N ALA A 19 -36.57 0.12 -3.09
CA ALA A 19 -36.71 -0.45 -1.74
C ALA A 19 -38.09 -1.10 -1.58
N PRO A 20 -38.25 -2.10 -0.69
CA PRO A 20 -38.80 -1.79 0.64
C PRO A 20 -38.18 -2.62 1.80
N ALA A 21 -38.71 -2.42 3.01
CA ALA A 21 -38.29 -3.03 4.27
C ALA A 21 -39.40 -3.99 4.84
N PRO A 22 -39.47 -4.28 6.15
CA PRO A 22 -38.66 -5.27 6.87
C PRO A 22 -39.50 -6.38 7.56
N ALA A 23 -38.84 -7.39 8.16
CA ALA A 23 -39.48 -8.35 9.07
C ALA A 23 -38.55 -8.81 10.21
N ALA A 24 -39.15 -9.28 11.32
CA ALA A 24 -38.47 -9.84 12.49
C ALA A 24 -37.80 -11.21 12.18
N GLY A 25 -36.85 -11.74 12.97
CA GLY A 25 -36.35 -11.31 14.28
C GLY A 25 -36.65 -12.35 15.38
N ARG A 26 -35.62 -12.97 15.98
CA ARG A 26 -35.73 -13.83 17.17
C ARG A 26 -34.39 -13.99 17.88
N SER A 27 -34.43 -14.07 19.21
CA SER A 27 -33.26 -14.16 20.09
C SER A 27 -32.79 -15.61 20.29
N GLY A 28 -31.49 -15.81 20.56
CA GLY A 28 -30.93 -17.10 20.97
C GLY A 28 -29.62 -16.90 21.74
N PHE A 29 -29.65 -17.13 23.06
CA PHE A 29 -28.49 -17.09 23.95
C PHE A 29 -28.02 -18.52 24.20
N VAL A 30 -26.75 -18.83 23.96
CA VAL A 30 -26.09 -20.04 24.50
C VAL A 30 -24.67 -19.64 24.91
N SER A 31 -24.28 -20.01 26.13
CA SER A 31 -22.99 -19.67 26.73
C SER A 31 -22.05 -20.87 26.78
N GLY A 32 -20.75 -20.61 26.63
CA GLY A 32 -19.71 -21.38 27.31
C GLY A 32 -18.99 -22.48 26.51
N ALA A 33 -17.72 -22.20 26.19
CA ALA A 33 -16.63 -23.17 26.33
C ALA A 33 -15.30 -22.39 26.39
N ALA A 34 -14.74 -22.23 27.59
CA ALA A 34 -13.41 -21.66 27.77
C ALA A 34 -12.46 -22.78 28.23
N VAL A 35 -11.54 -23.16 27.34
CA VAL A 35 -10.38 -24.00 27.67
C VAL A 35 -9.19 -23.33 27.01
N GLY A 36 -8.21 -22.92 27.82
CA GLY A 36 -6.95 -22.36 27.34
C GLY A 36 -5.77 -23.23 27.74
N LEU A 37 -4.58 -22.83 27.31
CA LEU A 37 -3.32 -23.25 27.94
C LEU A 37 -2.26 -22.18 27.70
N ALA A 38 -1.49 -21.90 28.75
CA ALA A 38 -0.23 -21.15 28.66
C ALA A 38 0.90 -22.14 28.27
N LEU A 39 2.19 -21.81 28.14
CA LEU A 39 3.04 -20.87 28.90
C LEU A 39 4.37 -20.66 28.13
N LEU A 40 5.41 -20.17 28.82
CA LEU A 40 6.83 -20.05 28.44
C LEU A 40 7.23 -18.77 27.68
N ALA A 41 8.38 -18.13 27.97
CA ALA A 41 9.22 -18.15 29.18
C ALA A 41 10.08 -16.86 29.22
N GLY A 42 10.51 -16.43 30.40
CA GLY A 42 11.29 -15.19 30.58
C GLY A 42 12.79 -15.40 30.79
N PHE A 43 13.57 -14.36 30.45
CA PHE A 43 14.98 -14.16 30.81
C PHE A 43 15.29 -12.65 30.67
N GLY A 44 16.09 -11.98 31.50
CA GLY A 44 16.73 -12.36 32.76
C GLY A 44 17.78 -11.29 33.12
N LEU A 45 17.57 -10.49 34.18
CA LEU A 45 18.55 -9.46 34.59
C LEU A 45 19.69 -10.07 35.43
N GLY A 46 20.93 -9.61 35.20
CA GLY A 46 22.10 -10.00 36.00
C GLY A 46 23.12 -8.85 36.17
N ARG A 47 23.56 -8.61 37.41
CA ARG A 47 24.53 -7.59 37.87
C ARG A 47 24.98 -7.97 39.30
N VAL A 48 26.24 -7.92 39.72
CA VAL A 48 27.55 -7.81 39.00
C VAL A 48 28.43 -8.99 39.50
N THR A 49 29.77 -9.08 39.60
CA THR A 49 30.93 -8.17 39.50
C THR A 49 32.18 -9.02 39.18
N GLY A 50 33.23 -8.47 38.55
CA GLY A 50 34.51 -9.16 38.39
C GLY A 50 35.56 -8.38 37.59
N THR A 51 36.84 -8.46 37.97
CA THR A 51 37.93 -7.63 37.42
C THR A 51 38.97 -8.42 36.63
N GLY A 52 39.46 -7.83 35.53
CA GLY A 52 40.81 -8.08 35.00
C GLY A 52 40.90 -8.79 33.65
N GLY A 53 42.03 -8.57 32.96
CA GLY A 53 42.48 -9.34 31.80
C GLY A 53 41.98 -8.85 30.44
N ALA A 54 42.81 -8.09 29.72
CA ALA A 54 42.62 -7.86 28.28
C ALA A 54 43.55 -8.78 27.47
N GLN A 55 42.99 -9.53 26.51
CA GLN A 55 43.77 -10.21 25.47
C GLN A 55 42.91 -10.39 24.20
N PRO A 56 43.41 -10.05 23.00
CA PRO A 56 42.64 -10.19 21.76
C PRO A 56 42.58 -11.65 21.28
N ALA A 57 41.46 -12.02 20.65
CA ALA A 57 41.28 -13.31 19.97
C ALA A 57 41.76 -13.22 18.50
N PRO A 58 42.20 -14.34 17.89
CA PRO A 58 42.82 -14.34 16.55
C PRO A 58 41.82 -14.28 15.39
N ALA A 59 42.28 -13.80 14.24
CA ALA A 59 41.53 -13.82 12.98
C ALA A 59 41.79 -15.13 12.19
N PRO A 60 40.74 -15.83 11.70
CA PRO A 60 40.90 -16.94 10.75
C PRO A 60 40.50 -16.55 9.31
N SER A 61 41.46 -16.77 8.39
CA SER A 61 41.31 -17.20 6.99
C SER A 61 39.96 -17.03 6.25
N ALA A 62 40.02 -16.42 5.06
CA ALA A 62 38.95 -16.52 4.07
C ALA A 62 38.77 -17.97 3.57
N GLY A 63 37.56 -18.52 3.75
CA GLY A 63 37.16 -19.82 3.20
C GLY A 63 36.19 -19.66 2.04
N TYR A 64 36.44 -20.36 0.93
CA TYR A 64 35.44 -20.54 -0.13
C TYR A 64 34.30 -21.43 0.40
N VAL A 65 33.05 -20.98 0.26
CA VAL A 65 31.86 -21.81 0.52
C VAL A 65 31.04 -21.90 -0.75
N GLN A 66 30.95 -23.11 -1.29
CA GLN A 66 30.25 -23.45 -2.52
C GLN A 66 28.75 -23.60 -2.23
N TYR A 67 27.94 -22.65 -2.71
CA TYR A 67 26.49 -22.72 -2.56
C TYR A 67 25.90 -23.84 -3.43
N MET A 68 25.47 -24.93 -2.78
CA MET A 68 24.54 -25.89 -3.37
C MET A 68 23.16 -25.24 -3.54
N ALA A 69 22.55 -25.42 -4.71
CA ALA A 69 21.24 -24.85 -5.01
C ALA A 69 20.11 -25.63 -4.30
N GLY A 70 19.51 -25.02 -3.28
CA GLY A 70 18.25 -25.49 -2.69
C GLY A 70 17.06 -24.96 -3.49
N SER A 71 16.13 -25.84 -3.86
CA SER A 71 14.90 -25.47 -4.59
C SER A 71 14.02 -24.51 -3.77
N PRO A 72 13.42 -23.48 -4.38
CA PRO A 72 12.54 -22.56 -3.66
C PRO A 72 11.20 -23.21 -3.29
N ALA A 73 10.78 -23.06 -2.04
CA ALA A 73 9.40 -23.34 -1.63
C ALA A 73 8.48 -22.19 -2.07
N PRO A 74 7.25 -22.46 -2.54
CA PRO A 74 6.30 -21.42 -2.91
C PRO A 74 5.68 -20.74 -1.68
N GLY A 75 5.55 -19.41 -1.70
CA GLY A 75 4.77 -18.66 -0.70
C GLY A 75 5.56 -17.95 0.42
N GLY A 76 6.73 -17.39 0.12
CA GLY A 76 7.42 -16.47 1.05
C GLY A 76 6.78 -15.08 1.06
N ALA A 77 5.92 -14.78 2.04
CA ALA A 77 5.34 -13.45 2.20
C ALA A 77 6.43 -12.41 2.53
N THR A 78 6.51 -11.33 1.74
CA THR A 78 7.47 -10.23 1.97
C THR A 78 7.15 -9.52 3.27
N ALA A 79 8.09 -9.47 4.21
CA ALA A 79 7.90 -8.79 5.50
C ALA A 79 7.61 -7.29 5.30
N ALA A 80 6.67 -6.76 6.09
CA ALA A 80 6.32 -5.35 6.07
C ALA A 80 7.51 -4.44 6.44
N HIS A 81 7.73 -3.38 5.67
CA HIS A 81 8.71 -2.34 6.02
C HIS A 81 8.03 -1.20 6.78
N VAL A 82 8.78 -0.51 7.65
CA VAL A 82 8.30 0.66 8.38
C VAL A 82 9.18 1.87 8.11
N HIS A 83 8.55 2.99 7.72
CA HIS A 83 9.25 4.25 7.51
C HIS A 83 9.44 4.95 8.85
N ALA A 84 10.64 4.82 9.43
CA ALA A 84 10.96 5.49 10.69
C ALA A 84 11.06 7.01 10.48
N GLY A 85 10.31 7.78 11.28
CA GLY A 85 10.57 9.21 11.47
C GLY A 85 11.97 9.43 12.05
N SER A 86 12.67 10.47 11.60
CA SER A 86 14.08 10.67 11.92
C SER A 86 14.30 11.18 13.35
N GLY A 87 14.73 10.29 14.25
CA GLY A 87 15.42 10.63 15.50
C GLY A 87 14.71 10.23 16.80
N ALA A 88 15.49 9.63 17.70
CA ALA A 88 15.27 9.49 19.15
C ALA A 88 13.84 9.18 19.66
N ALA A 89 13.58 7.90 19.93
CA ALA A 89 12.60 7.42 20.93
C ALA A 89 11.16 7.99 20.83
N ALA A 90 10.65 8.17 19.61
CA ALA A 90 9.27 8.56 19.37
C ALA A 90 8.28 7.38 19.48
N VAL A 91 7.08 7.64 20.00
CA VAL A 91 5.92 6.73 19.93
C VAL A 91 5.60 6.42 18.46
N THR A 92 5.19 5.18 18.18
CA THR A 92 4.87 4.70 16.82
C THR A 92 3.58 5.30 16.26
N GLY A 93 3.61 6.59 15.92
CA GLY A 93 2.60 7.22 15.08
C GLY A 93 2.67 6.73 13.62
N PRO A 94 1.58 6.84 12.85
CA PRO A 94 1.56 6.44 11.44
C PRO A 94 2.50 7.29 10.59
N ALA A 95 3.31 6.63 9.76
CA ALA A 95 4.19 7.30 8.83
C ALA A 95 3.40 7.91 7.66
N VAL A 96 3.27 9.24 7.64
CA VAL A 96 2.70 9.97 6.49
C VAL A 96 3.80 10.19 5.45
N GLY A 97 3.65 9.52 4.33
CA GLY A 97 4.59 9.56 3.21
C GLY A 97 4.23 10.58 2.13
N GLY A 98 5.08 10.68 1.12
CA GLY A 98 4.72 11.23 -0.18
C GLY A 98 4.70 12.76 -0.30
N PHE A 99 4.95 13.51 0.78
CA PHE A 99 5.06 14.99 0.74
C PHE A 99 6.38 15.51 0.17
N ALA A 100 7.49 14.82 0.43
CA ALA A 100 8.82 15.28 0.05
C ALA A 100 9.29 14.66 -1.27
N ARG A 101 9.93 15.45 -2.14
CA ARG A 101 10.68 14.94 -3.30
C ARG A 101 11.98 14.26 -2.90
N THR A 102 12.51 14.60 -1.72
CA THR A 102 13.78 14.11 -1.18
C THR A 102 13.62 13.81 0.31
N ALA A 103 13.97 12.59 0.73
CA ALA A 103 14.00 12.16 2.12
C ALA A 103 15.00 11.01 2.28
N SER A 104 15.55 10.81 3.48
CA SER A 104 16.49 9.70 3.78
C SER A 104 17.69 9.59 2.82
N GLY A 105 18.17 10.72 2.27
CA GLY A 105 19.26 10.76 1.28
C GLY A 105 18.87 10.36 -0.15
N LEU A 106 17.59 10.04 -0.39
CA LEU A 106 17.02 9.58 -1.65
C LEU A 106 16.17 10.70 -2.28
N THR A 107 16.20 10.84 -3.61
CA THR A 107 15.44 11.85 -4.35
C THR A 107 14.67 11.24 -5.52
N LEU A 108 13.40 11.63 -5.68
CA LEU A 108 12.55 11.31 -6.82
C LEU A 108 12.79 12.35 -7.95
N ALA A 109 13.38 11.86 -9.05
CA ALA A 109 13.80 12.65 -10.20
C ALA A 109 12.99 12.29 -11.46
N PRO A 110 11.79 12.87 -11.67
CA PRO A 110 11.03 12.69 -12.90
C PRO A 110 11.71 13.38 -14.09
N ARG A 111 11.69 12.74 -15.27
CA ARG A 111 12.19 13.33 -16.53
C ARG A 111 11.24 14.42 -17.06
N ALA A 112 9.95 14.29 -16.79
CA ALA A 112 8.92 15.28 -17.10
C ALA A 112 7.76 15.16 -16.10
N THR A 113 7.10 16.28 -15.80
CA THR A 113 5.93 16.35 -14.91
C THR A 113 4.65 16.83 -15.59
N THR A 114 4.71 17.27 -16.85
CA THR A 114 3.54 17.77 -17.60
C THR A 114 2.95 16.70 -18.51
N PHE A 115 1.63 16.51 -18.43
CA PHE A 115 0.85 15.54 -19.19
C PHE A 115 -0.29 16.21 -19.96
N ALA A 116 -0.70 15.62 -21.09
CA ALA A 116 -1.87 16.03 -21.84
C ALA A 116 -3.09 15.18 -21.42
N ALA A 117 -4.24 15.83 -21.24
CA ALA A 117 -5.47 15.17 -20.80
C ALA A 117 -5.88 14.02 -21.74
N GLY A 118 -6.25 12.88 -21.15
CA GLY A 118 -6.77 11.71 -21.86
C GLY A 118 -5.73 10.94 -22.69
N ARG A 119 -4.48 11.38 -22.79
CA ARG A 119 -3.43 10.71 -23.58
C ARG A 119 -2.62 9.73 -22.75
N ARG A 120 -2.34 8.55 -23.32
CA ARG A 120 -1.34 7.60 -22.82
C ARG A 120 0.06 8.18 -23.06
N GLN A 121 0.84 8.32 -21.99
CA GLN A 121 2.19 8.88 -22.01
C GLN A 121 3.08 8.18 -20.97
N ALA A 122 4.34 7.92 -21.32
CA ALA A 122 5.31 7.35 -20.39
C ALA A 122 5.69 8.37 -19.30
N PHE A 123 5.39 8.05 -18.04
CA PHE A 123 6.03 8.65 -16.87
C PHE A 123 7.36 7.94 -16.63
N ALA A 124 8.46 8.65 -16.80
CA ALA A 124 9.81 8.13 -16.60
C ALA A 124 10.54 8.94 -15.52
N PHE A 125 11.19 8.24 -14.58
CA PHE A 125 11.90 8.85 -13.45
C PHE A 125 13.10 8.01 -13.03
N ARG A 126 13.98 8.57 -12.18
CA ARG A 126 14.94 7.81 -11.38
C ARG A 126 14.70 8.06 -9.89
N ILE A 127 15.11 7.12 -9.05
CA ILE A 127 15.46 7.41 -7.66
C ILE A 127 16.98 7.62 -7.65
N THR A 128 17.45 8.71 -7.04
CA THR A 128 18.89 9.00 -6.91
C THR A 128 19.31 9.18 -5.46
N ALA A 129 20.47 8.64 -5.10
CA ALA A 129 21.12 8.86 -3.82
C ALA A 129 21.86 10.22 -3.79
N ALA A 130 22.60 10.47 -2.71
CA ALA A 130 23.53 11.59 -2.62
C ALA A 130 24.51 11.63 -3.82
N GLY A 131 24.86 12.83 -4.27
CA GLY A 131 25.67 13.02 -5.49
C GLY A 131 24.94 12.74 -6.81
N GLY A 132 23.65 12.34 -6.78
CA GLY A 132 22.85 12.09 -7.98
C GLY A 132 23.01 10.69 -8.58
N ALA A 133 23.75 9.79 -7.94
CA ALA A 133 23.93 8.41 -8.39
C ALA A 133 22.57 7.66 -8.43
N PRO A 134 22.24 6.93 -9.51
CA PRO A 134 20.98 6.21 -9.61
C PRO A 134 20.95 5.01 -8.65
N VAL A 135 19.81 4.77 -8.03
CA VAL A 135 19.58 3.59 -7.19
C VAL A 135 19.03 2.46 -8.06
N THR A 136 19.72 1.32 -8.07
CA THR A 136 19.41 0.15 -8.90
C THR A 136 19.14 -1.14 -8.11
N THR A 137 19.20 -1.09 -6.78
CA THR A 137 18.99 -2.24 -5.89
C THR A 137 17.90 -1.94 -4.87
N TYR A 138 16.90 -2.82 -4.77
CA TYR A 138 15.68 -2.64 -3.98
C TYR A 138 15.22 -3.98 -3.39
N THR A 139 14.54 -3.93 -2.24
CA THR A 139 13.86 -5.08 -1.65
C THR A 139 12.47 -5.26 -2.30
N PRO A 140 12.09 -6.47 -2.77
CA PRO A 140 10.72 -6.75 -3.18
C PRO A 140 9.75 -6.70 -2.00
N VAL A 141 8.62 -6.04 -2.19
CA VAL A 141 7.49 -5.92 -1.28
C VAL A 141 6.23 -6.10 -2.11
N HIS A 142 5.31 -6.98 -1.72
CA HIS A 142 4.13 -7.31 -2.52
C HIS A 142 4.48 -7.63 -4.00
N ASP A 143 5.44 -8.53 -4.21
CA ASP A 143 6.00 -8.91 -5.53
C ASP A 143 6.52 -7.76 -6.41
N LYS A 144 6.73 -6.55 -5.87
CA LYS A 144 7.22 -5.37 -6.60
C LYS A 144 8.36 -4.67 -5.88
N LEU A 145 9.22 -4.04 -6.67
CA LEU A 145 10.37 -3.27 -6.17
C LEU A 145 10.00 -1.82 -5.83
N LEU A 146 8.86 -1.34 -6.36
CA LEU A 146 8.34 0.01 -6.17
C LEU A 146 6.83 0.04 -6.47
N HIS A 147 6.04 0.64 -5.57
CA HIS A 147 4.65 1.00 -5.79
C HIS A 147 4.55 2.48 -6.20
N LEU A 148 3.71 2.80 -7.19
CA LEU A 148 3.43 4.16 -7.60
C LEU A 148 1.93 4.45 -7.52
N ALA A 149 1.53 5.26 -6.55
CA ALA A 149 0.18 5.80 -6.45
C ALA A 149 0.13 7.18 -7.14
N VAL A 150 -0.84 7.38 -8.04
CA VAL A 150 -1.08 8.68 -8.70
C VAL A 150 -2.52 9.11 -8.44
N ILE A 151 -2.72 10.35 -7.97
CA ILE A 151 -4.03 10.83 -7.48
C ILE A 151 -4.22 12.33 -7.80
N ARG A 152 -5.41 12.77 -8.21
CA ARG A 152 -5.69 14.20 -8.44
C ARG A 152 -5.89 14.94 -7.11
N ARG A 153 -5.69 16.27 -7.08
CA ARG A 153 -5.77 17.08 -5.85
C ARG A 153 -7.15 17.08 -5.17
N ASP A 154 -8.21 16.72 -5.89
CA ASP A 154 -9.56 16.49 -5.35
C ASP A 154 -9.86 15.02 -5.01
N LEU A 155 -8.83 14.18 -4.88
CA LEU A 155 -8.92 12.76 -4.54
C LEU A 155 -9.75 11.93 -5.54
N THR A 156 -9.82 12.39 -6.79
CA THR A 156 -10.34 11.63 -7.93
C THR A 156 -9.20 11.20 -8.88
N GLY A 157 -9.51 10.42 -9.93
CA GLY A 157 -8.53 10.06 -10.96
C GLY A 157 -7.36 9.20 -10.48
N TYR A 158 -7.60 8.36 -9.46
CA TYR A 158 -6.61 7.47 -8.86
C TYR A 158 -6.06 6.43 -9.85
N ARG A 159 -4.78 6.08 -9.67
CA ARG A 159 -4.11 4.92 -10.25
C ARG A 159 -3.16 4.31 -9.23
N HIS A 160 -3.22 3.00 -9.02
CA HIS A 160 -2.13 2.20 -8.47
C HIS A 160 -1.41 1.54 -9.65
N VAL A 161 -0.11 1.77 -9.81
CA VAL A 161 0.69 1.13 -10.86
C VAL A 161 2.08 0.77 -10.35
N HIS A 162 2.75 -0.12 -11.07
CA HIS A 162 4.05 -0.67 -10.68
C HIS A 162 5.03 -0.48 -11.83
N PRO A 163 5.81 0.62 -11.82
CA PRO A 163 6.78 0.92 -12.87
C PRO A 163 7.85 -0.17 -13.02
N VAL A 164 8.38 -0.34 -14.22
CA VAL A 164 9.49 -1.27 -14.50
C VAL A 164 10.79 -0.48 -14.53
N MET A 165 11.85 -1.02 -13.91
CA MET A 165 13.18 -0.41 -13.89
C MET A 165 14.06 -1.00 -15.01
N ALA A 166 14.67 -0.13 -15.81
CA ALA A 166 15.75 -0.48 -16.72
C ALA A 166 17.10 -0.55 -15.97
N PRO A 167 18.13 -1.26 -16.50
CA PRO A 167 19.43 -1.41 -15.82
C PRO A 167 20.17 -0.10 -15.47
N ASP A 168 19.79 1.03 -16.05
CA ASP A 168 20.33 2.37 -15.74
C ASP A 168 19.60 3.10 -14.59
N GLY A 169 18.73 2.39 -13.86
CA GLY A 169 17.90 2.96 -12.79
C GLY A 169 16.74 3.84 -13.28
N THR A 170 16.45 3.87 -14.59
CA THR A 170 15.24 4.52 -15.11
C THR A 170 14.03 3.64 -14.86
N TRP A 171 13.12 4.10 -14.02
CA TRP A 171 11.77 3.59 -13.88
C TRP A 171 10.88 4.16 -14.98
N SER A 172 10.00 3.34 -15.55
CA SER A 172 8.99 3.77 -16.51
C SER A 172 7.63 3.08 -16.31
N ILE A 173 6.56 3.83 -16.58
CA ILE A 173 5.19 3.32 -16.66
C ILE A 173 4.38 4.21 -17.61
N ASP A 174 3.44 3.65 -18.35
CA ASP A 174 2.48 4.45 -19.12
C ASP A 174 1.33 4.92 -18.23
N LEU A 175 1.12 6.24 -18.15
CA LEU A 175 -0.02 6.86 -17.49
C LEU A 175 -1.00 7.44 -18.51
N THR A 176 -2.29 7.38 -18.18
CA THR A 176 -3.36 8.14 -18.86
C THR A 176 -4.09 8.96 -17.81
N LEU A 177 -3.75 10.24 -17.70
CA LEU A 177 -4.37 11.18 -16.76
C LEU A 177 -5.59 11.82 -17.45
N ALA A 178 -6.79 11.48 -16.98
CA ALA A 178 -8.01 11.65 -17.75
C ALA A 178 -8.45 13.11 -18.02
N GLY A 179 -8.05 14.07 -17.19
CA GLY A 179 -8.49 15.46 -17.33
C GLY A 179 -7.58 16.46 -16.60
N PRO A 180 -7.83 17.78 -16.75
CA PRO A 180 -7.02 18.82 -16.14
C PRO A 180 -6.95 18.76 -14.62
N GLY A 181 -5.86 19.31 -14.08
CA GLY A 181 -5.61 19.46 -12.65
C GLY A 181 -4.18 19.12 -12.24
N SER A 182 -3.85 19.43 -10.98
CA SER A 182 -2.64 18.94 -10.32
C SER A 182 -2.89 17.53 -9.79
N TYR A 183 -1.93 16.64 -10.04
CA TYR A 183 -1.88 15.28 -9.55
C TYR A 183 -0.66 15.11 -8.65
N ARG A 184 -0.76 14.27 -7.62
CA ARG A 184 0.40 13.80 -6.86
C ARG A 184 0.77 12.41 -7.36
N ALA A 185 2.04 12.21 -7.69
CA ALA A 185 2.63 10.89 -7.82
C ALA A 185 3.45 10.60 -6.56
N VAL A 186 3.19 9.45 -5.93
CA VAL A 186 3.85 8.97 -4.71
C VAL A 186 4.51 7.63 -5.04
N ALA A 187 5.83 7.56 -4.85
CA ALA A 187 6.65 6.39 -5.04
C ALA A 187 7.05 5.82 -3.67
N ASP A 188 6.68 4.57 -3.43
CA ASP A 188 6.86 3.83 -2.18
C ASP A 188 7.69 2.58 -2.44
N PHE A 189 8.83 2.48 -1.76
CA PHE A 189 9.85 1.46 -2.03
C PHE A 189 10.81 1.30 -0.87
N THR A 190 11.52 0.16 -0.84
CA THR A 190 12.67 -0.05 0.03
C THR A 190 13.93 -0.21 -0.83
N ALA A 191 14.81 0.79 -0.79
CA ALA A 191 16.10 0.78 -1.48
C ALA A 191 17.17 0.04 -0.68
N ILE A 192 18.19 -0.49 -1.35
CA ILE A 192 19.37 -1.09 -0.70
C ILE A 192 20.62 -0.28 -1.05
N LEU A 193 21.19 0.41 -0.06
CA LEU A 193 22.41 1.22 -0.21
C LEU A 193 23.43 0.85 0.87
N GLY A 194 24.67 0.55 0.47
CA GLY A 194 25.72 0.12 1.41
C GLY A 194 25.38 -1.15 2.20
N GLY A 195 24.50 -2.00 1.66
CA GLY A 195 23.95 -3.18 2.36
C GLY A 195 22.85 -2.86 3.39
N GLN A 196 22.49 -1.59 3.59
CA GLN A 196 21.38 -1.17 4.46
C GLN A 196 20.09 -1.03 3.66
N GLN A 197 18.97 -1.45 4.24
CA GLN A 197 17.64 -1.23 3.68
C GLN A 197 17.11 0.15 4.11
N ILE A 198 16.62 0.94 3.15
CA ILE A 198 16.10 2.29 3.36
C ILE A 198 14.70 2.35 2.75
N ALA A 199 13.68 2.19 3.61
CA ALA A 199 12.28 2.35 3.25
C ALA A 199 11.94 3.84 3.08
N ALA A 200 11.49 4.27 1.90
CA ALA A 200 11.14 5.66 1.62
C ALA A 200 9.83 5.80 0.84
N VAL A 201 9.04 6.82 1.21
CA VAL A 201 7.85 7.26 0.44
C VAL A 201 8.09 8.68 -0.06
N LEU A 202 8.54 8.79 -1.30
CA LEU A 202 8.81 10.08 -1.96
C LEU A 202 7.62 10.48 -2.83
N GLY A 203 7.46 11.78 -3.10
CA GLY A 203 6.41 12.23 -4.03
C GLY A 203 6.76 13.48 -4.81
N THR A 204 6.08 13.65 -5.94
CA THR A 204 6.24 14.78 -6.86
C THR A 204 4.90 15.12 -7.49
N ASP A 205 4.72 16.38 -7.89
CA ASP A 205 3.49 16.82 -8.53
C ASP A 205 3.59 16.68 -10.05
N LEU A 206 2.52 16.18 -10.66
CA LEU A 206 2.31 16.13 -12.11
C LEU A 206 1.19 17.11 -12.47
N THR A 207 1.32 17.78 -13.62
CA THR A 207 0.38 18.80 -14.07
C THR A 207 -0.29 18.37 -15.37
N VAL A 208 -1.63 18.37 -15.39
CA VAL A 208 -2.41 18.32 -16.63
C VAL A 208 -3.01 19.71 -16.89
N PRO A 209 -2.50 20.48 -17.86
CA PRO A 209 -3.01 21.81 -18.17
C PRO A 209 -4.46 21.80 -18.65
N GLY A 210 -5.20 22.87 -18.36
CA GLY A 210 -6.58 23.09 -18.79
C GLY A 210 -7.49 23.58 -17.67
N ALA A 211 -8.79 23.64 -17.95
CA ALA A 211 -9.81 24.10 -16.99
C ALA A 211 -10.07 23.06 -15.88
N TYR A 212 -9.28 23.08 -14.82
CA TYR A 212 -9.50 22.25 -13.63
C TYR A 212 -10.74 22.72 -12.88
N ARG A 213 -11.67 21.79 -12.62
CA ARG A 213 -12.83 21.95 -11.75
C ARG A 213 -12.77 20.85 -10.68
N PRO A 214 -12.50 21.17 -9.41
CA PRO A 214 -12.49 20.19 -8.32
C PRO A 214 -13.84 19.50 -8.16
N VAL A 215 -13.81 18.18 -7.91
CA VAL A 215 -14.98 17.39 -7.55
C VAL A 215 -15.01 17.20 -6.03
N ALA A 216 -16.14 17.48 -5.38
CA ALA A 216 -16.27 17.25 -3.94
C ALA A 216 -16.24 15.74 -3.62
N LEU A 217 -15.51 15.35 -2.57
CA LEU A 217 -15.51 13.96 -2.12
C LEU A 217 -16.93 13.49 -1.72
N PRO A 218 -17.34 12.26 -2.07
CA PRO A 218 -18.56 11.64 -1.56
C PRO A 218 -18.63 11.64 -0.03
N ALA A 219 -19.85 11.62 0.51
CA ALA A 219 -20.10 11.49 1.95
C ALA A 219 -19.40 10.23 2.52
N PRO A 220 -19.01 10.23 3.81
CA PRO A 220 -18.41 9.06 4.44
C PRO A 220 -19.31 7.82 4.36
N ALA A 221 -18.75 6.70 3.88
CA ALA A 221 -19.51 5.47 3.64
C ALA A 221 -18.63 4.23 3.81
N THR A 222 -19.15 3.20 4.49
CA THR A 222 -18.47 1.92 4.73
C THR A 222 -18.59 0.92 3.58
N THR A 223 -19.30 1.28 2.50
CA THR A 223 -19.56 0.44 1.32
C THR A 223 -19.28 1.22 0.03
N ALA A 224 -18.74 0.55 -0.97
CA ALA A 224 -18.53 1.09 -2.31
C ALA A 224 -18.77 -0.01 -3.37
N THR A 225 -19.35 0.35 -4.51
CA THR A 225 -19.66 -0.57 -5.61
C THR A 225 -18.72 -0.34 -6.81
N VAL A 226 -18.30 -1.43 -7.46
CA VAL A 226 -17.46 -1.41 -8.67
C VAL A 226 -17.68 -2.69 -9.47
N ASP A 227 -17.89 -2.59 -10.79
CA ASP A 227 -18.15 -3.72 -11.71
C ASP A 227 -19.21 -4.74 -11.19
N GLY A 228 -20.24 -4.27 -10.49
CA GLY A 228 -21.29 -5.10 -9.89
C GLY A 228 -20.92 -5.77 -8.55
N PHE A 229 -19.67 -5.66 -8.10
CA PHE A 229 -19.24 -6.09 -6.76
C PHE A 229 -19.54 -5.00 -5.73
N THR A 230 -19.89 -5.40 -4.51
CA THR A 230 -19.98 -4.50 -3.35
C THR A 230 -18.82 -4.79 -2.40
N ALA A 231 -17.88 -3.86 -2.30
CA ALA A 231 -16.84 -3.90 -1.28
C ALA A 231 -17.33 -3.18 -0.01
N ARG A 232 -16.96 -3.70 1.16
CA ARG A 232 -17.29 -3.13 2.48
C ARG A 232 -16.05 -3.12 3.36
N PHE A 233 -15.87 -2.04 4.13
CA PHE A 233 -14.93 -2.04 5.26
C PHE A 233 -15.67 -2.09 6.61
N THR A 234 -15.07 -2.75 7.58
CA THR A 234 -15.44 -2.65 9.01
C THR A 234 -14.20 -2.37 9.86
N GLY A 235 -14.42 -1.89 11.09
CA GLY A 235 -13.40 -1.23 11.90
C GLY A 235 -13.51 0.29 11.81
N THR A 236 -12.90 0.98 12.78
CA THR A 236 -12.94 2.44 12.92
C THR A 236 -11.51 2.96 12.96
N PRO A 237 -11.02 3.69 11.93
CA PRO A 237 -9.71 4.33 11.99
C PRO A 237 -9.64 5.32 13.17
N ARG A 238 -8.50 5.38 13.84
CA ARG A 238 -8.27 6.29 14.97
C ARG A 238 -6.92 6.99 14.86
N THR A 239 -6.78 8.10 15.59
CA THR A 239 -5.61 8.96 15.64
C THR A 239 -4.61 8.59 16.74
N ASP A 240 -5.08 7.92 17.78
CA ASP A 240 -4.32 7.56 18.99
C ASP A 240 -3.70 6.15 18.95
N THR A 241 -4.18 5.27 18.07
CA THR A 241 -3.72 3.88 17.99
C THR A 241 -4.00 3.22 16.64
N THR A 242 -3.22 2.20 16.30
CA THR A 242 -3.38 1.39 15.09
C THR A 242 -4.56 0.44 15.25
N GLN A 243 -5.57 0.60 14.39
CA GLN A 243 -6.80 -0.20 14.39
C GLN A 243 -6.84 -1.17 13.19
N PRO A 244 -7.45 -2.36 13.35
CA PRO A 244 -7.68 -3.26 12.23
C PRO A 244 -8.85 -2.77 11.38
N LEU A 245 -8.66 -2.69 10.07
CA LEU A 245 -9.73 -2.56 9.08
C LEU A 245 -9.90 -3.89 8.34
N LEU A 246 -11.12 -4.39 8.25
CA LEU A 246 -11.46 -5.61 7.52
C LEU A 246 -12.18 -5.25 6.23
N MET A 247 -11.59 -5.57 5.09
CA MET A 247 -12.17 -5.38 3.75
C MET A 247 -12.81 -6.70 3.28
N SER A 248 -14.13 -6.72 3.10
CA SER A 248 -14.86 -7.83 2.50
C SER A 248 -15.48 -7.42 1.16
N VAL A 249 -15.72 -8.40 0.28
CA VAL A 249 -16.32 -8.20 -1.04
C VAL A 249 -17.46 -9.18 -1.24
N THR A 250 -18.62 -8.66 -1.63
CA THR A 250 -19.79 -9.44 -2.07
C THR A 250 -19.89 -9.36 -3.60
N GLY A 251 -20.10 -10.51 -4.25
CA GLY A 251 -20.29 -10.61 -5.69
C GLY A 251 -21.69 -10.18 -6.15
N PRO A 252 -21.91 -10.06 -7.48
CA PRO A 252 -23.21 -9.72 -8.06
C PRO A 252 -24.34 -10.72 -7.72
N ASP A 253 -23.99 -11.93 -7.27
CA ASP A 253 -24.93 -12.99 -6.86
C ASP A 253 -25.29 -12.92 -5.35
N GLY A 254 -24.84 -11.89 -4.65
CA GLY A 254 -25.07 -11.69 -3.21
C GLY A 254 -24.19 -12.53 -2.28
N LYS A 255 -23.28 -13.35 -2.79
CA LYS A 255 -22.38 -14.20 -1.98
C LYS A 255 -21.01 -13.54 -1.74
N PRO A 256 -20.24 -13.96 -0.73
CA PRO A 256 -18.84 -13.55 -0.59
C PRO A 256 -18.04 -13.90 -1.85
N ALA A 257 -17.30 -12.94 -2.39
CA ALA A 257 -16.48 -13.14 -3.57
C ALA A 257 -15.20 -13.93 -3.23
N ALA A 258 -14.85 -14.90 -4.07
CA ALA A 258 -13.56 -15.58 -3.98
C ALA A 258 -12.45 -14.61 -4.43
N LEU A 259 -11.72 -14.03 -3.47
CA LEU A 259 -10.60 -13.13 -3.74
C LEU A 259 -9.36 -13.93 -4.15
N GLU A 260 -8.69 -13.45 -5.19
CA GLU A 260 -7.43 -14.01 -5.69
C GLU A 260 -6.24 -13.19 -5.19
N PRO A 261 -5.07 -13.82 -4.93
CA PRO A 261 -3.82 -13.09 -4.71
C PRO A 261 -3.45 -12.29 -5.96
N TYR A 262 -3.26 -10.98 -5.76
CA TYR A 262 -2.68 -10.04 -6.72
C TYR A 262 -1.46 -9.39 -6.06
N LEU A 263 -0.28 -9.56 -6.66
CA LEU A 263 0.98 -9.02 -6.16
C LEU A 263 1.26 -9.45 -4.70
N GLY A 264 1.34 -10.76 -4.47
CA GLY A 264 1.63 -11.35 -3.16
C GLY A 264 0.56 -11.17 -2.07
N ALA A 265 -0.57 -10.49 -2.33
CA ALA A 265 -1.61 -10.23 -1.33
C ALA A 265 -3.04 -10.35 -1.90
N TYR A 266 -4.02 -10.63 -1.04
CA TYR A 266 -5.43 -10.74 -1.44
C TYR A 266 -6.14 -9.38 -1.68
N GLY A 267 -5.43 -8.29 -1.45
CA GLY A 267 -5.85 -6.94 -1.81
C GLY A 267 -4.85 -5.91 -1.31
N HIS A 268 -4.85 -4.74 -1.94
CA HIS A 268 -4.03 -3.58 -1.55
C HIS A 268 -4.93 -2.45 -1.08
N LEU A 269 -4.47 -1.67 -0.10
CA LEU A 269 -5.19 -0.50 0.40
C LEU A 269 -4.25 0.69 0.34
N VAL A 270 -4.67 1.77 -0.33
CA VAL A 270 -3.95 3.05 -0.37
C VAL A 270 -4.87 4.13 0.18
N VAL A 271 -4.36 4.90 1.14
CA VAL A 271 -5.15 5.88 1.88
C VAL A 271 -4.52 7.26 1.74
N PHE A 272 -5.31 8.25 1.33
CA PHE A 272 -4.90 9.65 1.24
C PHE A 272 -5.78 10.55 2.09
N ARG A 273 -5.18 11.50 2.82
CA ARG A 273 -5.89 12.56 3.55
C ARG A 273 -6.43 13.66 2.63
N GLU A 274 -7.66 14.13 2.89
CA GLU A 274 -8.25 15.29 2.20
C GLU A 274 -7.52 16.59 2.58
N GLY A 275 -7.41 17.51 1.63
CA GLY A 275 -6.71 18.78 1.80
C GLY A 275 -5.23 18.73 1.44
N ASP A 276 -4.44 17.81 2.02
CA ASP A 276 -2.97 17.76 1.83
C ASP A 276 -2.44 16.63 0.93
N LEU A 277 -3.22 15.56 0.72
CA LEU A 277 -2.79 14.29 0.09
C LEU A 277 -1.71 13.53 0.88
N GLY A 278 -1.72 13.60 2.21
CA GLY A 278 -0.86 12.74 3.03
C GLY A 278 -1.14 11.26 2.76
N TYR A 279 -0.16 10.56 2.20
CA TYR A 279 -0.21 9.11 1.92
C TYR A 279 0.01 8.35 3.24
N VAL A 280 -0.96 7.53 3.63
CA VAL A 280 -0.84 6.66 4.80
C VAL A 280 -0.52 5.25 4.31
N HIS A 281 0.70 4.81 4.60
CA HIS A 281 1.17 3.47 4.26
C HIS A 281 0.46 2.41 5.10
N VAL A 282 -0.09 1.37 4.46
CA VAL A 282 -0.76 0.26 5.14
C VAL A 282 -0.49 -1.07 4.41
N HIS A 283 -0.19 -2.11 5.19
CA HIS A 283 -0.03 -3.47 4.67
C HIS A 283 -1.24 -4.35 5.01
N PRO A 284 -1.63 -5.28 4.13
CA PRO A 284 -2.52 -6.39 4.48
C PRO A 284 -1.81 -7.44 5.34
N GLU A 285 -2.58 -8.18 6.14
CA GLU A 285 -2.16 -9.49 6.66
C GLU A 285 -1.96 -10.48 5.49
N PRO A 286 -1.04 -11.46 5.59
CA PRO A 286 -0.75 -12.38 4.48
C PRO A 286 -1.93 -13.27 4.04
N GLN A 287 -2.98 -13.42 4.85
CA GLN A 287 -4.14 -14.27 4.57
C GLN A 287 -5.45 -13.59 5.01
N PRO A 288 -6.58 -13.83 4.31
CA PRO A 288 -7.88 -13.29 4.70
C PRO A 288 -8.38 -13.92 6.00
N VAL A 289 -8.90 -13.10 6.91
CA VAL A 289 -9.53 -13.56 8.15
C VAL A 289 -11.04 -13.66 7.91
N ALA A 290 -11.59 -14.88 7.98
CA ALA A 290 -13.00 -15.17 7.69
C ALA A 290 -13.49 -14.61 6.32
N GLY A 291 -12.62 -14.62 5.30
CA GLY A 291 -12.90 -14.09 3.97
C GLY A 291 -12.73 -12.58 3.79
N ALA A 292 -12.30 -11.85 4.83
CA ALA A 292 -11.98 -10.42 4.74
C ALA A 292 -10.46 -10.17 4.75
N VAL A 293 -9.96 -9.31 3.87
CA VAL A 293 -8.56 -8.86 3.87
C VAL A 293 -8.39 -7.87 5.02
N LYS A 294 -7.50 -8.20 5.97
CA LYS A 294 -7.25 -7.37 7.15
C LYS A 294 -6.08 -6.43 6.91
N PHE A 295 -6.27 -5.15 7.17
CA PHE A 295 -5.24 -4.10 7.15
C PHE A 295 -5.07 -3.52 8.55
N TRP A 296 -3.91 -2.94 8.83
CA TRP A 296 -3.65 -2.17 10.04
C TRP A 296 -3.47 -0.69 9.69
N LEU A 297 -4.28 0.18 10.31
CA LEU A 297 -4.32 1.61 10.02
C LEU A 297 -4.37 2.43 11.32
N ALA A 298 -3.38 3.30 11.52
CA ALA A 298 -3.52 4.50 12.34
C ALA A 298 -3.66 5.71 11.41
N ALA A 299 -4.57 6.63 11.74
CA ALA A 299 -4.76 7.87 10.98
C ALA A 299 -3.86 8.98 11.54
N PRO A 300 -3.14 9.76 10.72
CA PRO A 300 -2.20 10.79 11.18
C PRO A 300 -2.85 12.10 11.68
N GLY A 301 -4.08 12.03 12.16
CA GLY A 301 -4.85 13.18 12.64
C GLY A 301 -6.33 13.13 12.21
N PRO A 302 -7.17 13.99 12.78
CA PRO A 302 -8.57 14.11 12.41
C PRO A 302 -8.74 14.59 10.96
N GLY A 303 -9.91 14.33 10.38
CA GLY A 303 -10.28 14.78 9.04
C GLY A 303 -10.91 13.69 8.18
N ARG A 304 -11.03 13.95 6.88
CA ARG A 304 -11.54 12.98 5.90
C ARG A 304 -10.40 12.33 5.14
N TYR A 305 -10.60 11.08 4.79
CA TYR A 305 -9.64 10.25 4.07
C TYR A 305 -10.33 9.55 2.90
N ARG A 306 -9.67 9.48 1.75
CA ARG A 306 -10.10 8.67 0.61
C ARG A 306 -9.26 7.40 0.60
N MET A 307 -9.94 6.25 0.66
CA MET A 307 -9.33 4.93 0.70
C MET A 307 -9.61 4.19 -0.60
N PHE A 308 -8.59 3.64 -1.22
CA PHE A 308 -8.66 2.88 -2.46
C PHE A 308 -8.25 1.43 -2.18
N PHE A 309 -9.21 0.51 -2.27
CA PHE A 309 -9.01 -0.92 -2.06
C PHE A 309 -8.97 -1.64 -3.41
N ASP A 310 -7.78 -2.09 -3.82
CA ASP A 310 -7.58 -2.89 -5.03
C ASP A 310 -7.72 -4.38 -4.69
N PHE A 311 -8.61 -5.10 -5.39
CA PHE A 311 -8.85 -6.53 -5.18
C PHE A 311 -9.02 -7.26 -6.52
N GLN A 312 -8.70 -8.56 -6.57
CA GLN A 312 -8.80 -9.37 -7.78
C GLN A 312 -9.86 -10.47 -7.64
N VAL A 313 -10.70 -10.62 -8.68
CA VAL A 313 -11.65 -11.73 -8.84
C VAL A 313 -11.76 -12.07 -10.33
N ALA A 314 -11.63 -13.36 -10.67
CA ALA A 314 -11.60 -13.89 -12.03
C ALA A 314 -10.52 -13.22 -12.90
N GLY A 315 -9.30 -13.13 -12.39
CA GLY A 315 -8.13 -12.53 -13.06
C GLY A 315 -8.18 -11.00 -13.26
N ARG A 316 -9.29 -10.34 -12.90
CA ARG A 316 -9.49 -8.89 -13.10
C ARG A 316 -9.37 -8.14 -11.78
N VAL A 317 -8.44 -7.18 -11.73
CA VAL A 317 -8.27 -6.24 -10.62
C VAL A 317 -9.34 -5.15 -10.69
N ARG A 318 -9.87 -4.75 -9.53
CA ARG A 318 -10.90 -3.70 -9.37
C ARG A 318 -10.55 -2.83 -8.18
N THR A 319 -10.79 -1.52 -8.28
CA THR A 319 -10.57 -0.56 -7.18
C THR A 319 -11.90 -0.10 -6.60
N ALA A 320 -12.20 -0.48 -5.36
CA ALA A 320 -13.28 0.13 -4.57
C ALA A 320 -12.78 1.41 -3.87
N ALA A 321 -13.57 2.48 -3.87
CA ALA A 321 -13.12 3.79 -3.38
C ALA A 321 -14.09 4.40 -2.34
N PHE A 322 -13.63 4.44 -1.08
CA PHE A 322 -14.41 4.84 0.10
C PHE A 322 -13.98 6.21 0.61
N THR A 323 -14.93 6.99 1.14
CA THR A 323 -14.60 8.13 2.02
C THR A 323 -14.77 7.68 3.46
N ALA A 324 -13.75 7.91 4.29
CA ALA A 324 -13.83 7.78 5.74
C ALA A 324 -13.75 9.17 6.39
N ALA A 325 -14.29 9.29 7.60
CA ALA A 325 -14.07 10.42 8.49
C ALA A 325 -13.44 9.90 9.78
N VAL A 326 -12.50 10.67 10.34
CA VAL A 326 -11.76 10.36 11.56
C VAL A 326 -11.83 11.56 12.48
N ALA A 327 -12.08 11.31 13.77
CA ALA A 327 -12.12 12.29 14.85
C ALA A 327 -10.79 12.36 15.63
#